data_AF-A0A958FZ55-F1
#
_entry.id   AF-A0A958FZ55-F1
#
_cell.length_a   1.000
_cell.length_b   1.000
_cell.length_c   1.000
_cell.angle_alpha   90.00
_cell.angle_beta   90.00
_cell.angle_gamma   90.00
#
_symmetry.space_group_name_H-M   'P 1'
#
loop_
_entity.id
_entity.type
_entity.pdbx_description
1 polymer ?
#
loop_
_entity_poly.entity_id
_entity_poly.type
_entity_poly.pdbx_seq_one_letter_code
_entity_poly.pdbx_strand_id
1 'polypeptide(L)'
;MKSDPSDRERSTTDGSTIIPNLDFRLGCQVAAGLLYQDRFFLIPWYLVLIAAGLWENALHNPHITTNLYLRLIERCIQLLFLYFFGRRWVRKLSSNTIPLLSIKQLILTFSIGLAFWFMFAVPLAVSITTLPESTKLLALCALLPATVLSLRYYFYFFPAAAGANSIQEILRLARQFTLHHRFLVLRILLAPLAVMLFLISLTLIPAPDGRIAFLVYLTAFWRGIFWVGTSYLSMGFVLTLLSESEWRSLNFDPYRKARLATLVAQAPGWIVTLSRTRIAVITILVSLLLWFGNGIRVITAPPTPDIQVVSMEASGNKFELELALSDPEFEFRGFMPQQFFLAGENREQISSFPVKIKVDKQSDSQSIAEHRKSANLHLTFETNRAAEDLIKLKDLYLWYLRFRVALLNTQEIDIYPQPIETPG
;
A
#
# COMPACT_ATOMS: atom_id res chain seq x y z
N MET A 1 36.68 39.75 56.91
CA MET A 1 36.05 38.45 56.58
C MET A 1 35.56 38.52 55.15
N LYS A 2 36.26 37.84 54.25
CA LYS A 2 35.95 37.78 52.81
C LYS A 2 34.84 36.74 52.62
N SER A 3 33.74 37.15 52.00
CA SER A 3 32.68 36.27 51.54
C SER A 3 33.18 35.43 50.38
N ASP A 4 33.11 34.11 50.54
CA ASP A 4 33.55 33.10 49.58
C ASP A 4 32.61 33.09 48.34
N PRO A 5 33.12 33.31 47.11
CA PRO A 5 32.32 33.24 45.90
C PRO A 5 32.50 31.84 45.27
N SER A 6 32.02 30.78 45.92
CA SER A 6 32.16 29.41 45.41
C SER A 6 30.85 28.69 45.08
N ASP A 7 29.68 29.30 45.27
CA ASP A 7 28.38 28.60 45.14
C ASP A 7 27.52 29.04 43.94
N ARG A 8 28.10 29.63 42.89
CA ARG A 8 27.34 30.06 41.68
C ARG A 8 27.76 29.43 40.35
N GLU A 9 28.56 28.37 40.36
CA GLU A 9 28.94 27.66 39.13
C GLU A 9 28.64 26.15 39.20
N ARG A 10 27.37 25.77 39.44
CA ARG A 10 26.88 24.42 39.13
C ARG A 10 25.41 24.42 38.70
N SER A 11 25.10 25.00 37.54
CA SER A 11 23.86 24.61 36.81
C SER A 11 23.83 24.97 35.32
N THR A 12 24.95 24.97 34.61
CA THR A 12 24.97 25.27 33.16
C THR A 12 25.95 24.39 32.41
N THR A 13 25.78 23.09 32.52
CA THR A 13 26.34 22.15 31.54
C THR A 13 25.30 21.11 31.17
N ASP A 14 24.21 21.57 30.54
CA ASP A 14 23.57 20.78 29.48
C ASP A 14 24.42 20.99 28.21
N GLY A 15 25.66 20.51 28.31
CA GLY A 15 26.71 20.63 27.31
C GLY A 15 26.42 19.64 26.19
N SER A 16 25.55 20.06 25.29
CA SER A 16 25.24 19.45 24.00
C SER A 16 26.48 19.32 23.12
N THR A 17 27.29 18.29 23.36
CA THR A 17 28.17 17.72 22.31
C THR A 17 27.42 16.56 21.67
N ILE A 18 26.46 16.92 20.84
CA ILE A 18 25.71 16.02 19.96
C ILE A 18 26.71 15.45 18.96
N ILE A 19 27.05 14.16 19.10
CA ILE A 19 27.83 13.42 18.08
C ILE A 19 26.83 13.08 16.96
N PRO A 20 26.88 13.76 15.80
CA PRO A 20 25.80 13.75 14.81
C PRO A 20 25.62 12.41 14.06
N ASN A 21 26.44 11.40 14.36
CA ASN A 21 26.37 10.06 13.77
C ASN A 21 26.07 8.93 14.78
N LEU A 22 26.01 9.22 16.09
CA LEU A 22 25.74 8.18 17.10
C LEU A 22 24.23 7.87 17.22
N ASP A 23 23.36 8.82 16.87
CA ASP A 23 21.92 8.74 17.17
C ASP A 23 21.12 7.85 16.21
N PHE A 24 21.48 7.79 14.91
CA PHE A 24 20.68 7.01 13.96
C PHE A 24 20.82 5.49 14.16
N ARG A 25 22.07 5.03 14.34
CA ARG A 25 22.34 3.61 14.57
C ARG A 25 21.75 3.15 15.90
N LEU A 26 21.86 3.98 16.94
CA LEU A 26 21.28 3.70 18.25
C LEU A 26 19.75 3.58 18.17
N GLY A 27 19.07 4.51 17.50
CA GLY A 27 17.62 4.44 17.28
C GLY A 27 17.19 3.15 16.58
N CYS A 28 17.90 2.72 15.53
CA CYS A 28 17.64 1.44 14.86
C CYS A 28 17.89 0.22 15.76
N GLN A 29 18.92 0.26 16.61
CA GLN A 29 19.23 -0.83 17.56
C GLN A 29 18.15 -0.92 18.63
N VAL A 30 17.76 0.20 19.23
CA VAL A 30 16.66 0.25 20.19
C VAL A 30 15.38 -0.27 19.55
N ALA A 31 15.02 0.22 18.36
CA ALA A 31 13.83 -0.25 17.63
C ALA A 31 13.84 -1.77 17.38
N ALA A 32 14.98 -2.33 16.96
CA ALA A 32 15.12 -3.77 16.74
C ALA A 32 15.01 -4.57 18.04
N GLY A 33 15.56 -4.07 19.15
CA GLY A 33 15.39 -4.66 20.47
C GLY A 33 13.93 -4.65 20.94
N LEU A 34 13.24 -3.52 20.77
CA LEU A 34 11.80 -3.41 21.05
C LEU A 34 11.02 -4.45 20.23
N LEU A 35 11.26 -4.53 18.92
CA LEU A 35 10.56 -5.45 18.01
C LEU A 35 10.77 -6.91 18.42
N TYR A 36 12.01 -7.27 18.77
CA TYR A 36 12.36 -8.62 19.17
C TYR A 36 11.71 -9.05 20.49
N GLN A 37 11.64 -8.14 21.48
CA GLN A 37 10.97 -8.41 22.76
C GLN A 37 9.46 -8.62 22.61
N ASP A 38 8.83 -7.96 21.64
CA ASP A 38 7.38 -8.02 21.45
C ASP A 38 6.93 -9.00 20.36
N ARG A 39 7.83 -9.84 19.81
CA ARG A 39 7.52 -10.79 18.73
C ARG A 39 6.26 -11.63 18.95
N PHE A 40 6.00 -12.11 20.16
CA PHE A 40 4.80 -12.90 20.48
C PHE A 40 3.54 -12.04 20.66
N PHE A 41 3.70 -10.80 21.13
CA PHE A 41 2.60 -9.83 21.17
C PHE A 41 2.20 -9.38 19.76
N LEU A 42 3.15 -9.34 18.84
CA LEU A 42 2.96 -8.88 17.47
C LEU A 42 2.17 -9.83 16.60
N ILE A 43 2.32 -11.15 16.76
CA ILE A 43 1.64 -12.13 15.90
C ILE A 43 0.11 -11.90 15.85
N PRO A 44 -0.62 -11.88 16.98
CA PRO A 44 -2.08 -11.67 16.93
C PRO A 44 -2.44 -10.27 16.43
N TRP A 45 -1.69 -9.24 16.83
CA TRP A 45 -1.93 -7.86 16.36
C TRP A 45 -1.70 -7.68 14.87
N TYR A 46 -0.73 -8.39 14.31
CA TYR A 46 -0.43 -8.36 12.90
C TYR A 46 -1.56 -8.97 12.09
N LEU A 47 -2.15 -10.08 12.54
CA LEU A 47 -3.33 -10.67 11.91
C LEU A 47 -4.52 -9.69 11.89
N VAL A 48 -4.75 -8.98 13.00
CA VAL A 48 -5.80 -7.96 13.08
C VAL A 48 -5.50 -6.78 12.14
N LEU A 49 -4.24 -6.32 12.09
CA LEU A 49 -3.81 -5.22 11.21
C LEU A 49 -4.05 -5.51 9.72
N ILE A 50 -3.83 -6.75 9.28
CA ILE A 50 -4.00 -7.12 7.87
C ILE A 50 -5.43 -7.53 7.55
N ALA A 51 -6.27 -7.86 8.55
CA ALA A 51 -7.62 -8.40 8.35
C ALA A 51 -8.50 -7.48 7.50
N ALA A 52 -8.48 -6.17 7.74
CA ALA A 52 -9.28 -5.23 6.96
C ALA A 52 -8.84 -5.17 5.48
N GLY A 53 -7.53 -5.22 5.22
CA GLY A 53 -7.01 -5.26 3.85
C GLY A 53 -7.31 -6.59 3.14
N LEU A 54 -7.26 -7.72 3.86
CA LEU A 54 -7.68 -9.02 3.34
C LEU A 54 -9.19 -9.04 3.03
N TRP A 55 -10.00 -8.40 3.88
CA TRP A 55 -11.44 -8.28 3.71
C TRP A 55 -11.83 -7.38 2.52
N GLU A 56 -11.15 -6.24 2.35
CA GLU A 56 -11.27 -5.39 1.16
C GLU A 56 -11.09 -6.19 -0.14
N ASN A 57 -10.05 -7.02 -0.16
CA ASN A 57 -9.73 -7.85 -1.31
C ASN A 57 -10.70 -9.02 -1.52
N ALA A 58 -11.25 -9.59 -0.43
CA ALA A 58 -12.21 -10.68 -0.52
C ALA A 58 -13.56 -10.24 -1.11
N LEU A 59 -14.01 -9.02 -0.79
CA LEU A 59 -15.34 -8.54 -1.19
C LEU A 59 -15.46 -8.21 -2.69
N HIS A 60 -14.37 -8.08 -3.46
CA HIS A 60 -14.36 -7.74 -4.90
C HIS A 60 -15.36 -6.62 -5.28
N ASN A 61 -15.58 -5.66 -4.38
CA ASN A 61 -16.74 -4.77 -4.48
C ASN A 61 -16.33 -3.43 -5.09
N PRO A 62 -16.83 -3.06 -6.29
CA PRO A 62 -16.42 -1.83 -6.98
C PRO A 62 -17.02 -0.55 -6.35
N HIS A 63 -17.94 -0.67 -5.39
CA HIS A 63 -18.57 0.49 -4.78
C HIS A 63 -17.60 1.33 -3.93
N ILE A 64 -17.41 2.59 -4.34
CA ILE A 64 -16.53 3.57 -3.68
C ILE A 64 -16.87 3.75 -2.20
N THR A 65 -18.17 3.74 -1.85
CA THR A 65 -18.63 3.85 -0.46
C THR A 65 -18.15 2.69 0.41
N THR A 66 -18.30 1.45 -0.06
CA THR A 66 -17.81 0.24 0.62
C THR A 66 -16.30 0.30 0.84
N ASN A 67 -15.54 0.71 -0.18
CA ASN A 67 -14.08 0.87 -0.06
C ASN A 67 -13.70 1.96 0.96
N LEU A 68 -14.40 3.08 1.00
CA LEU A 68 -14.16 4.14 2.00
C LEU A 68 -14.42 3.65 3.43
N TYR A 69 -15.49 2.89 3.67
CA TYR A 69 -15.77 2.32 4.99
C TYR A 69 -14.70 1.30 5.41
N LEU A 70 -14.26 0.43 4.51
CA LEU A 70 -13.21 -0.56 4.79
C LEU A 70 -11.87 0.12 5.09
N ARG A 71 -11.53 1.19 4.37
CA ARG A 71 -10.35 2.02 4.64
C ARG A 71 -10.43 2.73 5.99
N LEU A 72 -11.61 3.19 6.38
CA LEU A 72 -11.83 3.78 7.70
C LEU A 72 -11.66 2.73 8.81
N ILE A 73 -12.19 1.52 8.62
CA ILE A 73 -12.03 0.40 9.56
C ILE A 73 -10.55 0.02 9.69
N GLU A 74 -9.85 -0.15 8.56
CA GLU A 74 -8.40 -0.39 8.52
C GLU A 74 -7.66 0.67 9.33
N ARG A 75 -8.04 1.94 9.18
CA ARG A 75 -7.44 3.06 9.90
C ARG A 75 -7.69 2.98 11.40
N CYS A 76 -8.91 2.70 11.83
CA CYS A 76 -9.25 2.52 13.24
C CYS A 76 -8.44 1.37 13.86
N ILE A 77 -8.26 0.26 13.16
CA ILE A 77 -7.42 -0.85 13.61
C ILE A 77 -5.95 -0.44 13.77
N GLN A 78 -5.39 0.29 12.81
CA GLN A 78 -4.03 0.82 12.89
C GLN A 78 -3.85 1.76 14.10
N LEU A 79 -4.85 2.61 14.38
CA LEU A 79 -4.85 3.50 15.55
C LEU A 79 -4.94 2.74 16.87
N LEU A 80 -5.78 1.69 16.94
CA LEU A 80 -5.83 0.79 18.09
C LEU A 80 -4.47 0.15 18.33
N PHE A 81 -3.86 -0.39 17.28
CA PHE A 81 -2.54 -0.99 17.36
C PHE A 81 -1.52 0.00 17.93
N LEU A 82 -1.41 1.21 17.36
CA LEU A 82 -0.48 2.25 17.82
C LEU A 82 -0.72 2.61 19.29
N TYR A 83 -1.98 2.72 19.71
CA TYR A 83 -2.34 2.99 21.10
C TYR A 83 -1.86 1.88 22.03
N PHE A 84 -2.25 0.63 21.78
CA PHE A 84 -1.91 -0.50 22.65
C PHE A 84 -0.40 -0.78 22.65
N PHE A 85 0.25 -0.68 21.50
CA PHE A 85 1.71 -0.76 21.36
C PHE A 85 2.41 0.32 22.20
N GLY A 86 2.02 1.59 22.04
CA GLY A 86 2.59 2.70 22.78
C GLY A 86 2.39 2.56 24.29
N ARG A 87 1.16 2.26 24.74
CA ARG A 87 0.82 2.07 26.16
C ARG A 87 1.58 0.92 26.80
N ARG A 88 1.74 -0.19 26.07
CA ARG A 88 2.50 -1.35 26.54
C ARG A 88 3.94 -0.98 26.85
N TRP A 89 4.61 -0.26 25.94
CA TRP A 89 6.00 0.15 26.15
C TRP A 89 6.16 1.24 27.20
N VAL A 90 5.26 2.22 27.22
CA VAL A 90 5.19 3.23 28.29
C VAL A 90 5.08 2.56 29.66
N ARG A 91 4.23 1.53 29.80
CA ARG A 91 4.11 0.75 31.03
C ARG A 91 5.37 -0.05 31.36
N LYS A 92 6.04 -0.65 30.37
CA LYS A 92 7.31 -1.37 30.57
C LYS A 92 8.46 -0.45 30.99
N LEU A 93 8.42 0.81 30.59
CA LEU A 93 9.47 1.81 30.84
C LEU A 93 9.18 2.69 32.06
N SER A 94 7.92 2.79 32.50
CA SER A 94 7.53 3.58 33.66
C SER A 94 7.87 2.88 34.97
N SER A 95 8.28 3.68 35.96
CA SER A 95 8.36 3.24 37.35
C SER A 95 6.99 3.06 38.00
N ASN A 96 5.95 3.67 37.42
CA ASN A 96 4.60 3.68 37.97
C ASN A 96 3.71 2.64 37.29
N THR A 97 2.72 2.15 38.03
CA THR A 97 1.69 1.26 37.50
C THR A 97 0.73 2.05 36.61
N ILE A 98 1.05 2.14 35.32
CA ILE A 98 0.22 2.80 34.33
C ILE A 98 -0.88 1.84 33.85
N PRO A 99 -2.18 2.20 33.92
CA PRO A 99 -3.26 1.35 33.44
C PRO A 99 -3.13 1.12 31.93
N LEU A 100 -3.37 -0.09 31.43
CA LEU A 100 -3.24 -0.38 30.00
C LEU A 100 -4.20 0.46 29.16
N LEU A 101 -5.43 0.65 29.67
CA LEU A 101 -6.49 1.43 29.04
C LEU A 101 -6.72 2.74 29.81
N SER A 102 -6.65 3.85 29.08
CA SER A 102 -7.03 5.19 29.52
C SER A 102 -7.91 5.79 28.44
N ILE A 103 -9.22 5.91 28.74
CA ILE A 103 -10.23 6.36 27.78
C ILE A 103 -9.88 7.74 27.22
N LYS A 104 -9.45 8.68 28.09
CA LYS A 104 -9.03 10.03 27.68
C LYS A 104 -7.91 9.99 26.65
N GLN A 105 -6.89 9.17 26.87
CA GLN A 105 -5.75 9.05 25.95
C GLN A 105 -6.11 8.30 24.67
N LEU A 106 -7.02 7.32 24.76
CA LEU A 106 -7.55 6.62 23.59
C LEU A 106 -8.31 7.59 22.68
N ILE A 107 -9.24 8.37 23.25
CA ILE A 107 -9.97 9.41 22.51
C ILE A 107 -8.99 10.39 21.88
N LEU A 108 -8.02 10.89 22.64
CA LEU A 108 -7.01 11.82 22.12
C LEU A 108 -6.20 11.23 20.95
N THR A 109 -5.78 9.97 21.09
CA THR A 109 -5.07 9.23 20.05
C THR A 109 -5.91 9.08 18.78
N PHE A 110 -7.20 8.78 18.94
CA PHE A 110 -8.14 8.66 17.83
C PHE A 110 -8.50 9.98 17.19
N SER A 111 -8.80 11.03 17.97
CA SER A 111 -9.16 12.34 17.44
C SER A 111 -8.01 12.93 16.63
N ILE A 112 -6.78 12.88 17.16
CA ILE A 112 -5.58 13.27 16.41
C ILE A 112 -5.41 12.36 15.20
N GLY A 113 -5.52 11.05 15.42
CA GLY A 113 -5.46 9.99 14.41
C GLY A 113 -6.30 10.22 13.16
N LEU A 114 -7.58 10.45 13.38
CA LEU A 114 -8.62 10.59 12.38
C LEU A 114 -8.63 11.99 11.77
N ALA A 115 -8.44 13.05 12.56
CA ALA A 115 -8.36 14.41 12.01
C ALA A 115 -7.27 14.53 10.95
N PHE A 116 -6.09 13.94 11.20
CA PHE A 116 -5.03 13.88 10.21
C PHE A 116 -5.38 12.99 9.01
N TRP A 117 -6.02 11.85 9.23
CA TRP A 117 -6.47 11.01 8.11
C TRP A 117 -7.47 11.75 7.22
N PHE A 118 -8.47 12.44 7.80
CA PHE A 118 -9.45 13.24 7.05
C PHE A 118 -8.79 14.38 6.26
N MET A 119 -7.79 15.06 6.82
CA MET A 119 -7.08 16.13 6.12
C MET A 119 -6.26 15.66 4.91
N PHE A 120 -5.91 14.36 4.82
CA PHE A 120 -5.01 13.86 3.78
C PHE A 120 -5.62 12.80 2.87
N ALA A 121 -6.31 11.81 3.42
CA ALA A 121 -6.88 10.70 2.67
C ALA A 121 -8.13 11.10 1.88
N VAL A 122 -8.98 11.98 2.43
CA VAL A 122 -10.19 12.44 1.75
C VAL A 122 -9.88 13.33 0.55
N PRO A 123 -9.02 14.37 0.66
CA PRO A 123 -8.62 15.13 -0.51
C PRO A 123 -7.93 14.27 -1.56
N LEU A 124 -7.11 13.29 -1.16
CA LEU A 124 -6.44 12.39 -2.11
C LEU A 124 -7.44 11.51 -2.87
N ALA A 125 -8.38 10.88 -2.16
CA ALA A 125 -9.40 10.03 -2.76
C ALA A 125 -10.31 10.81 -3.71
N VAL A 126 -10.72 12.03 -3.32
CA VAL A 126 -11.49 12.95 -4.17
C VAL A 126 -10.65 13.40 -5.36
N SER A 127 -9.41 13.83 -5.15
CA SER A 127 -8.53 14.35 -6.20
C SER A 127 -8.23 13.33 -7.30
N ILE A 128 -8.01 12.06 -6.95
CA ILE A 128 -7.73 11.01 -7.94
C ILE A 128 -8.96 10.68 -8.78
N THR A 129 -10.16 10.76 -8.19
CA THR A 129 -11.39 10.30 -8.83
C THR A 129 -12.14 11.39 -9.57
N THR A 130 -12.02 12.66 -9.17
CA THR A 130 -12.83 13.75 -9.72
C THR A 130 -12.06 14.82 -10.49
N LEU A 131 -10.73 14.88 -10.38
CA LEU A 131 -9.95 15.94 -11.03
C LEU A 131 -9.54 15.57 -12.48
N PRO A 132 -9.56 16.55 -13.40
CA PRO A 132 -8.93 16.45 -14.72
C PRO A 132 -7.46 16.01 -14.66
N GLU A 133 -6.94 15.33 -15.69
CA GLU A 133 -5.57 14.80 -15.68
C GLU A 133 -4.48 15.85 -15.44
N SER A 134 -4.68 17.08 -15.93
CA SER A 134 -3.73 18.19 -15.74
C SER A 134 -3.62 18.64 -14.28
N THR A 135 -4.68 18.49 -13.47
CA THR A 135 -4.69 18.82 -12.04
C THR A 135 -4.32 17.63 -11.15
N LYS A 136 -4.33 16.39 -11.68
CA LYS A 136 -3.80 15.21 -10.97
C LYS A 136 -2.32 15.36 -10.64
N LEU A 137 -1.52 15.99 -11.52
CA LEU A 137 -0.10 16.26 -11.27
C LEU A 137 0.10 17.23 -10.08
N LEU A 138 -0.71 18.28 -10.00
CA LEU A 138 -0.73 19.23 -8.87
C LEU A 138 -1.18 18.56 -7.58
N ALA A 139 -2.17 17.67 -7.63
CA ALA A 139 -2.60 16.84 -6.50
C ALA A 139 -1.49 15.86 -6.04
N LEU A 140 -0.73 15.28 -6.99
CA LEU A 140 0.47 14.48 -6.74
C LEU A 140 1.62 15.28 -6.12
N CYS A 141 1.77 16.55 -6.49
CA CYS A 141 2.73 17.45 -5.85
C CYS A 141 2.28 17.87 -4.45
N ALA A 142 0.98 18.11 -4.23
CA ALA A 142 0.40 18.40 -2.91
C ALA A 142 0.44 17.19 -1.95
N LEU A 143 0.51 15.98 -2.51
CA LEU A 143 0.71 14.73 -1.79
C LEU A 143 2.06 14.66 -1.08
N LEU A 144 3.13 15.25 -1.61
CA LEU A 144 4.46 15.24 -0.99
C LEU A 144 4.47 15.92 0.40
N PRO A 145 4.03 17.17 0.57
CA PRO A 145 3.95 17.81 1.87
C PRO A 145 2.91 17.16 2.79
N ALA A 146 1.78 16.69 2.25
CA ALA A 146 0.78 15.91 2.99
C ALA A 146 1.37 14.60 3.55
N THR A 147 2.18 13.92 2.75
CA THR A 147 2.93 12.73 3.16
C THR A 147 3.94 13.14 4.23
N VAL A 148 4.81 14.14 4.01
CA VAL A 148 5.76 14.59 5.04
C VAL A 148 5.08 14.95 6.37
N LEU A 149 3.90 15.59 6.35
CA LEU A 149 3.11 15.90 7.55
C LEU A 149 2.50 14.65 8.21
N SER A 150 1.93 13.72 7.43
CA SER A 150 1.42 12.44 7.94
C SER A 150 2.52 11.50 8.45
N LEU A 151 3.74 11.70 7.97
CA LEU A 151 4.91 10.95 8.37
C LEU A 151 5.53 11.49 9.67
N ARG A 152 5.48 12.80 9.90
CA ARG A 152 5.75 13.40 11.23
C ARG A 152 4.78 12.87 12.28
N TYR A 153 3.66 12.29 11.85
CA TYR A 153 2.59 11.92 12.74
C TYR A 153 2.86 10.71 13.61
N TYR A 154 3.70 9.77 13.18
CA TYR A 154 4.16 8.67 14.05
C TYR A 154 4.83 9.15 15.35
N PHE A 155 5.39 10.37 15.34
CA PHE A 155 6.00 10.99 16.51
C PHE A 155 5.00 11.65 17.47
N TYR A 156 3.77 11.96 17.03
CA TYR A 156 2.71 12.49 17.93
C TYR A 156 2.05 11.39 18.78
N PHE A 157 2.13 10.12 18.36
CA PHE A 157 1.52 8.99 19.09
C PHE A 157 2.22 8.70 20.40
N PHE A 158 3.55 8.79 20.42
CA PHE A 158 4.30 8.46 21.61
C PHE A 158 3.95 9.38 22.80
N PRO A 159 3.98 10.73 22.67
CA PRO A 159 3.57 11.62 23.75
C PRO A 159 2.16 11.36 24.25
N ALA A 160 1.21 11.09 23.34
CA ALA A 160 -0.17 10.76 23.70
C ALA A 160 -0.26 9.47 24.53
N ALA A 161 0.48 8.43 24.13
CA ALA A 161 0.53 7.15 24.85
C ALA A 161 1.31 7.27 26.18
N ALA A 162 2.36 8.10 26.21
CA ALA A 162 3.18 8.39 27.39
C ALA A 162 2.44 9.20 28.46
N GLY A 163 1.29 9.77 28.10
CA GLY A 163 0.38 10.42 29.03
C GLY A 163 0.46 11.94 29.07
N ALA A 164 0.96 12.55 27.99
CA ALA A 164 0.78 13.98 27.77
C ALA A 164 -0.71 14.33 27.87
N ASN A 165 -1.03 15.33 28.70
CA ASN A 165 -2.41 15.60 29.11
C ASN A 165 -3.10 16.64 28.23
N SER A 166 -2.36 17.29 27.33
CA SER A 166 -2.84 18.34 26.43
C SER A 166 -2.31 18.15 25.00
N ILE A 167 -3.08 18.63 24.02
CA ILE A 167 -2.66 18.65 22.60
C ILE A 167 -1.39 19.49 22.43
N GLN A 168 -1.29 20.61 23.15
CA GLN A 168 -0.12 21.51 23.08
C GLN A 168 1.18 20.78 23.48
N GLU A 169 1.14 19.98 24.54
CA GLU A 169 2.27 19.19 25.01
C GLU A 169 2.68 18.11 24.00
N ILE A 170 1.70 17.41 23.41
CA ILE A 170 1.92 16.42 22.34
C ILE A 170 2.60 17.08 21.14
N LEU A 171 2.08 18.23 20.71
CA LEU A 171 2.64 18.98 19.58
C LEU A 171 4.06 19.48 19.87
N ARG A 172 4.32 19.95 21.10
CA ARG A 172 5.65 20.39 21.54
C ARG A 172 6.67 19.24 21.46
N LEU A 173 6.37 18.11 22.09
CA LEU A 173 7.27 16.95 22.14
C LEU A 173 7.56 16.39 20.74
N ALA A 174 6.52 16.23 19.91
CA ALA A 174 6.71 15.74 18.55
C ALA A 174 7.43 16.76 17.63
N ARG A 175 7.24 18.06 17.85
CA ARG A 175 8.02 19.09 17.15
C ARG A 175 9.50 19.00 17.51
N GLN A 176 9.85 18.70 18.76
CA GLN A 176 11.25 18.52 19.17
C GLN A 176 11.91 17.33 18.45
N PHE A 177 11.22 16.19 18.34
CA PHE A 177 11.75 15.01 17.65
C PHE A 177 11.99 15.26 16.14
N THR A 178 11.16 16.09 15.53
CA THR A 178 11.24 16.40 14.09
C THR A 178 12.21 17.53 13.76
N LEU A 179 12.51 18.42 14.71
CA LEU A 179 13.49 19.50 14.55
C LEU A 179 14.95 19.03 14.68
N HIS A 180 15.21 18.04 15.53
CA HIS A 180 16.58 17.53 15.75
C HIS A 180 17.19 16.88 14.51
N HIS A 181 16.36 16.29 13.64
CA HIS A 181 16.82 15.67 12.40
C HIS A 181 15.82 15.89 11.27
N ARG A 182 16.12 16.84 10.37
CA ARG A 182 15.27 17.23 9.22
C ARG A 182 14.82 16.05 8.34
N PHE A 183 15.62 14.98 8.25
CA PHE A 183 15.35 13.80 7.43
C PHE A 183 14.99 12.54 8.23
N LEU A 184 14.88 12.61 9.56
CA LEU A 184 14.65 11.42 10.38
C LEU A 184 13.35 10.72 10.02
N VAL A 185 12.29 11.51 9.84
CA VAL A 185 10.98 11.05 9.40
C VAL A 185 11.09 10.20 8.13
N LEU A 186 11.78 10.72 7.11
CA LEU A 186 12.00 10.00 5.85
C LEU A 186 12.79 8.71 6.08
N ARG A 187 13.86 8.75 6.87
CA ARG A 187 14.72 7.58 7.15
C ARG A 187 13.98 6.46 7.87
N ILE A 188 13.07 6.78 8.78
CA ILE A 188 12.25 5.81 9.52
C ILE A 188 11.32 5.02 8.60
N LEU A 189 10.91 5.62 7.49
CA LEU A 189 9.95 5.02 6.56
C LEU A 189 10.64 4.29 5.43
N LEU A 190 11.81 4.79 5.01
CA LEU A 190 12.56 4.19 3.92
C LEU A 190 12.83 2.71 4.19
N ALA A 191 13.21 2.32 5.41
CA ALA A 191 13.50 0.92 5.70
C ALA A 191 12.26 0.00 5.63
N PRO A 192 11.15 0.28 6.34
CA PRO A 192 9.92 -0.51 6.20
C PRO A 192 9.35 -0.49 4.77
N LEU A 193 9.41 0.67 4.09
CA LEU A 193 8.96 0.81 2.70
C LEU A 193 9.82 -0.04 1.76
N ALA A 194 11.14 -0.02 1.93
CA ALA A 194 12.06 -0.83 1.14
C ALA A 194 11.78 -2.32 1.28
N VAL A 195 11.59 -2.80 2.51
CA VAL A 195 11.24 -4.19 2.77
C VAL A 195 9.89 -4.53 2.14
N MET A 196 8.88 -3.69 2.31
CA MET A 196 7.56 -3.88 1.70
C MET A 196 7.65 -3.96 0.17
N LEU A 197 8.29 -2.98 -0.48
CA LEU A 197 8.43 -2.92 -1.94
C LEU A 197 9.23 -4.10 -2.49
N PHE A 198 10.29 -4.51 -1.79
CA PHE A 198 11.09 -5.65 -2.17
C PHE A 198 10.29 -6.94 -2.15
N LEU A 199 9.54 -7.16 -1.07
CA LEU A 199 8.71 -8.36 -0.91
C LEU A 199 7.56 -8.38 -1.93
N ILE A 200 6.92 -7.24 -2.20
CA ILE A 200 5.95 -7.11 -3.30
C ILE A 200 6.60 -7.46 -4.64
N SER A 201 7.77 -6.89 -4.94
CA SER A 201 8.43 -7.09 -6.23
C SER A 201 8.95 -8.52 -6.41
N LEU A 202 9.40 -9.16 -5.33
CA LEU A 202 9.81 -10.56 -5.32
C LEU A 202 8.63 -11.50 -5.64
N THR A 203 7.44 -11.19 -5.11
CA THR A 203 6.24 -11.99 -5.36
C THR A 203 5.72 -11.87 -6.79
N LEU A 204 6.15 -10.85 -7.55
CA LEU A 204 5.80 -10.65 -8.95
C LEU A 204 6.67 -11.48 -9.92
N ILE A 205 7.83 -11.99 -9.49
CA ILE A 205 8.73 -12.78 -10.33
C ILE A 205 8.10 -14.09 -10.87
N PRO A 206 7.38 -14.90 -10.07
CA PRO A 206 6.88 -16.19 -10.53
C PRO A 206 5.60 -16.18 -11.40
N ALA A 207 5.06 -15.03 -11.83
CA ALA A 207 3.76 -15.00 -12.53
C ALA A 207 3.73 -14.03 -13.73
N PRO A 208 3.73 -14.55 -14.99
CA PRO A 208 3.54 -13.72 -16.19
C PRO A 208 2.09 -13.26 -16.39
N ASP A 209 1.06 -14.02 -15.98
CA ASP A 209 -0.33 -13.77 -16.39
C ASP A 209 -1.29 -13.30 -15.29
N GLY A 210 -0.79 -12.51 -14.34
CA GLY A 210 -1.69 -11.79 -13.45
C GLY A 210 -2.39 -12.68 -12.41
N ARG A 211 -1.60 -13.36 -11.56
CA ARG A 211 -2.04 -13.85 -10.25
C ARG A 211 -2.39 -12.69 -9.29
N ILE A 212 -3.18 -11.74 -9.78
CA ILE A 212 -3.51 -10.44 -9.22
C ILE A 212 -4.21 -10.62 -7.89
N ALA A 213 -5.11 -11.59 -7.74
CA ALA A 213 -5.77 -11.85 -6.46
C ALA A 213 -4.77 -12.21 -5.34
N PHE A 214 -3.88 -13.18 -5.57
CA PHE A 214 -2.85 -13.56 -4.59
C PHE A 214 -1.87 -12.41 -4.32
N LEU A 215 -1.46 -11.67 -5.35
CA LEU A 215 -0.61 -10.49 -5.21
C LEU A 215 -1.30 -9.39 -4.39
N VAL A 216 -2.59 -9.21 -4.57
CA VAL A 216 -3.43 -8.24 -3.85
C VAL A 216 -3.55 -8.63 -2.37
N TYR A 217 -3.77 -9.92 -2.03
CA TYR A 217 -3.70 -10.41 -0.64
C TYR A 217 -2.30 -10.23 -0.02
N LEU A 218 -1.24 -10.53 -0.79
CA LEU A 218 0.15 -10.29 -0.37
C LEU A 218 0.42 -8.80 -0.14
N THR A 219 -0.13 -7.89 -0.93
CA THR A 219 0.04 -6.46 -0.69
C THR A 219 -0.58 -6.02 0.63
N ALA A 220 -1.73 -6.57 1.03
CA ALA A 220 -2.33 -6.32 2.34
C ALA A 220 -1.43 -6.86 3.46
N PHE A 221 -0.85 -8.04 3.27
CA PHE A 221 0.15 -8.59 4.20
C PHE A 221 1.36 -7.67 4.33
N TRP A 222 2.00 -7.29 3.22
CA TRP A 222 3.21 -6.45 3.22
C TRP A 222 2.97 -5.03 3.76
N ARG A 223 1.78 -4.46 3.58
CA ARG A 223 1.36 -3.20 4.25
C ARG A 223 1.41 -3.30 5.77
N GLY A 224 1.07 -4.46 6.33
CA GLY A 224 1.22 -4.73 7.76
C GLY A 224 2.67 -4.58 8.23
N ILE A 225 3.64 -5.08 7.45
CA ILE A 225 5.07 -4.96 7.77
C ILE A 225 5.50 -3.49 7.81
N PHE A 226 5.03 -2.69 6.84
CA PHE A 226 5.31 -1.26 6.81
C PHE A 226 4.81 -0.57 8.09
N TRP A 227 3.58 -0.84 8.51
CA TRP A 227 3.00 -0.25 9.73
C TRP A 227 3.76 -0.65 10.99
N VAL A 228 4.03 -1.95 11.16
CA VAL A 228 4.78 -2.46 12.32
C VAL A 228 6.19 -1.87 12.32
N GLY A 229 6.94 -1.99 11.23
CA GLY A 229 8.31 -1.49 11.14
C GLY A 229 8.41 0.00 11.45
N THR A 230 7.50 0.81 10.88
CA THR A 230 7.49 2.26 11.10
C THR A 230 7.16 2.62 12.55
N SER A 231 6.25 1.89 13.19
CA SER A 231 5.87 2.11 14.60
C SER A 231 7.05 1.86 15.55
N TYR A 232 7.78 0.76 15.34
CA TYR A 232 8.93 0.39 16.18
C TYR A 232 10.12 1.30 15.95
N LEU A 233 10.40 1.68 14.69
CA LEU A 233 11.45 2.65 14.40
C LEU A 233 11.13 4.00 15.05
N SER A 234 9.91 4.51 14.87
CA SER A 234 9.47 5.76 15.50
C SER A 234 9.62 5.71 17.01
N MET A 235 9.18 4.63 17.65
CA MET A 235 9.33 4.43 19.09
C MET A 235 10.80 4.41 19.53
N GLY A 236 11.64 3.61 18.87
CA GLY A 236 13.06 3.51 19.19
C GLY A 236 13.75 4.88 19.08
N PHE A 237 13.45 5.63 18.03
CA PHE A 237 13.97 6.98 17.83
C PHE A 237 13.50 7.96 18.90
N VAL A 238 12.22 7.93 19.27
CA VAL A 238 11.72 8.79 20.34
C VAL A 238 12.43 8.51 21.67
N LEU A 239 12.57 7.24 22.05
CA LEU A 239 13.26 6.87 23.29
C LEU A 239 14.74 7.31 23.32
N THR A 240 15.40 7.28 22.16
CA THR A 240 16.79 7.78 22.04
C THR A 240 16.89 9.30 22.05
N LEU A 241 15.89 10.02 21.55
CA LEU A 241 15.93 11.48 21.41
C LEU A 241 15.39 12.25 22.61
N LEU A 242 14.65 11.61 23.51
CA LEU A 242 14.22 12.24 24.77
C LEU A 242 15.43 12.74 25.57
N SER A 243 15.36 13.95 26.12
CA SER A 243 16.32 14.39 27.14
C SER A 243 16.11 13.64 28.46
N GLU A 244 17.10 13.66 29.37
CA GLU A 244 16.93 13.09 30.72
C GLU A 244 15.83 13.79 31.53
N SER A 245 15.67 15.10 31.34
CA SER A 245 14.61 15.87 32.00
C SER A 245 13.22 15.44 31.50
N GLU A 246 13.05 15.26 30.18
CA GLU A 246 11.79 14.79 29.59
C GLU A 246 11.50 13.33 29.93
N TRP A 247 12.53 12.48 29.97
CA TRP A 247 12.41 11.10 30.41
C TRP A 247 11.85 11.01 31.84
N ARG A 248 12.37 11.85 32.74
CA ARG A 248 11.87 11.95 34.12
C ARG A 248 10.48 12.59 34.20
N SER A 249 10.19 13.62 33.40
CA SER A 249 8.87 14.26 33.41
C SER A 249 7.75 13.32 32.94
N LEU A 250 8.09 12.34 32.09
CA LEU A 250 7.18 11.28 31.67
C LEU A 250 7.07 10.12 32.68
N ASN A 251 7.70 10.25 33.87
CA ASN A 251 7.74 9.21 34.91
C ASN A 251 8.31 7.86 34.42
N PHE A 252 9.32 7.91 33.55
CA PHE A 252 10.09 6.72 33.18
C PHE A 252 11.17 6.41 34.22
N ASP A 253 11.60 5.15 34.23
CA ASP A 253 12.62 4.61 35.13
C ASP A 253 13.89 5.50 35.14
N PRO A 254 14.43 5.90 36.30
CA PRO A 254 15.58 6.81 36.38
C PRO A 254 16.85 6.30 35.67
N TYR A 255 16.97 5.00 35.37
CA TYR A 255 18.13 4.39 34.74
C TYR A 255 18.02 4.31 33.21
N ARG A 256 17.75 5.45 32.55
CA ARG A 256 17.58 5.53 31.09
C ARG A 256 18.70 4.85 30.30
N LYS A 257 19.96 5.20 30.56
CA LYS A 257 21.12 4.65 29.83
C LYS A 257 21.20 3.13 29.93
N ALA A 258 20.96 2.57 31.11
CA ALA A 258 20.96 1.12 31.32
C ALA A 258 19.81 0.44 30.56
N ARG A 259 18.62 1.04 30.55
CA ARG A 259 17.46 0.52 29.79
C ARG A 259 17.72 0.50 28.29
N LEU A 260 18.26 1.59 27.73
CA LEU A 260 18.61 1.64 26.31
C LEU A 260 19.71 0.63 25.97
N ALA A 261 20.74 0.48 26.82
CA ALA A 261 21.80 -0.51 26.61
C ALA A 261 21.25 -1.95 26.58
N THR A 262 20.31 -2.29 27.47
CA THR A 262 19.65 -3.61 27.47
C THR A 262 18.85 -3.85 26.19
N LEU A 263 18.13 -2.84 25.68
CA LEU A 263 17.40 -2.96 24.41
C LEU A 263 18.36 -3.16 23.23
N VAL A 264 19.48 -2.43 23.22
CA VAL A 264 20.53 -2.57 22.20
C VAL A 264 21.17 -3.96 22.24
N ALA A 265 21.45 -4.49 23.44
CA ALA A 265 22.06 -5.81 23.60
C ALA A 265 21.15 -6.95 23.10
N GLN A 266 19.84 -6.76 23.15
CA GLN A 266 18.85 -7.74 22.68
C GLN A 266 18.50 -7.58 21.20
N ALA A 267 19.02 -6.55 20.53
CA ALA A 267 18.69 -6.24 19.14
C ALA A 267 19.33 -7.25 18.15
N PRO A 268 18.55 -8.01 17.38
CA PRO A 268 19.11 -8.90 16.37
C PRO A 268 19.83 -8.12 15.27
N GLY A 269 21.09 -8.47 14.99
CA GLY A 269 21.94 -7.71 14.06
C GLY A 269 21.39 -7.60 12.63
N TRP A 270 20.63 -8.59 12.17
CA TRP A 270 20.00 -8.58 10.85
C TRP A 270 18.87 -7.54 10.75
N ILE A 271 18.02 -7.38 11.78
CA ILE A 271 16.96 -6.37 11.84
C ILE A 271 17.55 -4.96 11.85
N VAL A 272 18.62 -4.78 12.62
CA VAL A 272 19.37 -3.51 12.66
C VAL A 272 19.93 -3.16 11.28
N THR A 273 20.42 -4.16 10.54
CA THR A 273 21.00 -3.97 9.21
C THR A 273 19.94 -3.57 8.19
N LEU A 274 18.77 -4.22 8.19
CA LEU A 274 17.63 -3.86 7.33
C LEU A 274 17.10 -2.45 7.61
N SER A 275 17.27 -1.96 8.84
CA SER A 275 16.84 -0.62 9.25
C SER A 275 17.78 0.50 8.79
N ARG A 276 18.95 0.18 8.23
CA ARG A 276 19.93 1.19 7.79
C ARG A 276 19.48 1.88 6.51
N THR A 277 19.56 3.20 6.47
CA THR A 277 19.16 4.01 5.30
C THR A 277 19.86 3.59 4.01
N ARG A 278 21.17 3.31 4.04
CA ARG A 278 21.92 2.88 2.84
C ARG A 278 21.36 1.57 2.27
N ILE A 279 21.07 0.60 3.14
CA ILE A 279 20.47 -0.67 2.74
C ILE A 279 19.07 -0.43 2.19
N ALA A 280 18.25 0.37 2.89
CA ALA A 280 16.91 0.71 2.43
C ALA A 280 16.89 1.33 1.02
N VAL A 281 17.78 2.27 0.73
CA VAL A 281 17.88 2.90 -0.60
C VAL A 281 18.27 1.87 -1.66
N ILE A 282 19.29 1.05 -1.40
CA ILE A 282 19.71 -0.02 -2.32
C ILE A 282 18.55 -0.99 -2.57
N THR A 283 17.87 -1.42 -1.50
CA THR A 283 16.72 -2.32 -1.58
C THR A 283 15.58 -1.69 -2.39
N ILE A 284 15.28 -0.39 -2.24
CA ILE A 284 14.29 0.31 -3.08
C ILE A 284 14.70 0.27 -4.54
N LEU A 285 15.96 0.60 -4.86
CA LEU A 285 16.45 0.56 -6.24
C LEU A 285 16.33 -0.83 -6.87
N VAL A 286 16.73 -1.88 -6.13
CA VAL A 286 16.56 -3.28 -6.56
C VAL A 286 15.08 -3.61 -6.74
N SER A 287 14.22 -3.18 -5.82
CA SER A 287 12.76 -3.39 -5.92
C SER A 287 12.20 -2.74 -7.17
N LEU A 288 12.60 -1.51 -7.47
CA LEU A 288 12.18 -0.80 -8.68
C LEU A 288 12.63 -1.53 -9.94
N LEU A 289 13.90 -2.00 -9.98
CA LEU A 289 14.39 -2.79 -11.11
C LEU A 289 13.61 -4.09 -11.29
N LEU A 290 13.31 -4.81 -10.20
CA LEU A 290 12.46 -6.00 -10.26
C LEU A 290 11.05 -5.67 -10.72
N TRP A 291 10.46 -4.58 -10.21
CA TRP A 291 9.13 -4.14 -10.60
C TRP A 291 9.06 -3.76 -12.08
N PHE A 292 10.03 -2.98 -12.59
CA PHE A 292 10.12 -2.65 -14.02
C PHE A 292 10.40 -3.88 -14.88
N GLY A 293 11.31 -4.77 -14.46
CA GLY A 293 11.59 -6.02 -15.18
C GLY A 293 10.37 -6.92 -15.28
N ASN A 294 9.62 -7.08 -14.18
CA ASN A 294 8.36 -7.81 -14.18
C ASN A 294 7.29 -7.10 -15.02
N GLY A 295 7.22 -5.76 -14.95
CA GLY A 295 6.30 -4.97 -15.78
C GLY A 295 6.58 -5.13 -17.28
N ILE A 296 7.84 -5.08 -17.69
CA ILE A 296 8.25 -5.37 -19.08
C ILE A 296 7.82 -6.79 -19.44
N ARG A 297 8.15 -7.79 -18.61
CA ARG A 297 7.78 -9.19 -18.85
C ARG A 297 6.27 -9.36 -19.06
N VAL A 298 5.43 -8.77 -18.21
CA VAL A 298 3.95 -8.82 -18.34
C VAL A 298 3.49 -8.16 -19.65
N ILE A 299 4.13 -7.06 -20.05
CA ILE A 299 3.79 -6.35 -21.28
C ILE A 299 4.28 -7.09 -22.54
N THR A 300 5.33 -7.91 -22.42
CA THR A 300 5.99 -8.63 -23.54
C THR A 300 5.66 -10.11 -23.63
N ALA A 301 4.98 -10.69 -22.63
CA ALA A 301 4.55 -12.09 -22.66
C ALA A 301 3.20 -12.21 -23.39
N PRO A 302 3.08 -13.11 -24.39
CA PRO A 302 1.79 -13.40 -25.00
C PRO A 302 0.82 -13.98 -23.96
N PRO A 303 -0.50 -13.85 -24.16
CA PRO A 303 -1.47 -14.51 -23.28
C PRO A 303 -1.18 -16.02 -23.20
N THR A 304 -1.29 -16.58 -22.01
CA THR A 304 -1.07 -18.02 -21.77
C THR A 304 -2.10 -18.94 -22.42
N PRO A 305 -3.40 -18.60 -22.43
CA PRO A 305 -4.37 -19.42 -23.13
C PRO A 305 -4.09 -19.48 -24.63
N ASP A 306 -4.23 -20.67 -25.19
CA ASP A 306 -4.46 -20.80 -26.63
C ASP A 306 -5.88 -20.33 -26.93
N ILE A 307 -6.00 -19.43 -27.91
CA ILE A 307 -7.23 -18.71 -28.23
C ILE A 307 -7.58 -18.98 -29.69
N GLN A 308 -8.70 -19.66 -29.91
CA GLN A 308 -9.18 -20.00 -31.25
C GLN A 308 -10.51 -19.31 -31.50
N VAL A 309 -10.63 -18.65 -32.66
CA VAL A 309 -11.89 -18.03 -33.09
C VAL A 309 -12.77 -19.13 -33.68
N VAL A 310 -13.97 -19.29 -33.13
CA VAL A 310 -14.95 -20.31 -33.54
C VAL A 310 -15.95 -19.73 -34.53
N SER A 311 -16.49 -18.55 -34.22
CA SER A 311 -17.46 -17.85 -35.08
C SER A 311 -17.37 -16.33 -34.89
N MET A 312 -17.85 -15.62 -35.91
CA MET A 312 -17.84 -14.15 -35.97
C MET A 312 -19.15 -13.67 -36.56
N GLU A 313 -19.85 -12.79 -35.85
CA GLU A 313 -21.12 -12.21 -36.30
C GLU A 313 -21.08 -10.69 -36.20
N ALA A 314 -21.72 -9.98 -37.14
CA ALA A 314 -21.83 -8.53 -37.10
C ALA A 314 -23.29 -8.09 -37.32
N SER A 315 -23.76 -7.15 -36.50
CA SER A 315 -25.10 -6.56 -36.66
C SER A 315 -25.12 -5.11 -36.18
N GLY A 316 -25.52 -4.19 -37.05
CA GLY A 316 -25.46 -2.74 -36.78
C GLY A 316 -24.08 -2.30 -36.33
N ASN A 317 -23.96 -1.73 -35.13
CA ASN A 317 -22.68 -1.30 -34.53
C ASN A 317 -22.15 -2.32 -33.50
N LYS A 318 -22.49 -3.60 -33.66
CA LYS A 318 -22.06 -4.67 -32.77
C LYS A 318 -21.29 -5.73 -33.55
N PHE A 319 -20.26 -6.24 -32.90
CA PHE A 319 -19.44 -7.33 -33.38
C PHE A 319 -19.39 -8.41 -32.30
N GLU A 320 -19.83 -9.61 -32.62
CA GLU A 320 -19.88 -10.75 -31.70
C GLU A 320 -18.86 -11.81 -32.10
N LEU A 321 -18.13 -12.31 -31.11
CA LEU A 321 -17.08 -13.32 -31.27
C LEU A 321 -17.32 -14.49 -30.35
N GLU A 322 -17.30 -15.70 -30.88
CA GLU A 322 -17.18 -16.93 -30.10
C GLU A 322 -15.73 -17.41 -30.13
N LEU A 323 -15.12 -17.55 -28.95
CA LEU A 323 -13.75 -18.01 -28.78
C LEU A 323 -13.72 -19.32 -27.99
N ALA A 324 -12.98 -20.29 -28.49
CA ALA A 324 -12.58 -21.49 -27.74
C ALA A 324 -11.22 -21.23 -27.10
N LEU A 325 -11.16 -21.35 -25.77
CA LEU A 325 -9.96 -21.16 -24.99
C LEU A 325 -9.46 -22.46 -24.39
N SER A 326 -8.14 -22.65 -24.39
CA SER A 326 -7.46 -23.77 -23.73
C SER A 326 -6.26 -23.28 -22.91
N ASP A 327 -6.25 -23.61 -21.62
CA ASP A 327 -5.16 -23.29 -20.69
C ASP A 327 -4.93 -24.44 -19.69
N PRO A 328 -4.29 -25.53 -20.13
CA PRO A 328 -4.09 -26.71 -19.31
C PRO A 328 -3.03 -26.52 -18.21
N GLU A 329 -2.12 -25.55 -18.36
CA GLU A 329 -1.00 -25.31 -17.45
C GLU A 329 -1.39 -24.36 -16.30
N PHE A 330 -2.16 -23.31 -16.60
CA PHE A 330 -2.46 -22.24 -15.65
C PHE A 330 -3.93 -22.09 -15.28
N GLU A 331 -4.82 -22.86 -15.92
CA GLU A 331 -6.24 -22.95 -15.58
C GLU A 331 -6.98 -21.59 -15.58
N PHE A 332 -6.64 -20.72 -16.53
CA PHE A 332 -7.15 -19.35 -16.69
C PHE A 332 -6.90 -18.41 -15.50
N ARG A 333 -6.00 -18.76 -14.56
CA ARG A 333 -5.76 -17.93 -13.37
C ARG A 333 -5.15 -16.57 -13.75
N GLY A 334 -5.96 -15.52 -13.62
CA GLY A 334 -5.56 -14.15 -13.92
C GLY A 334 -5.90 -13.68 -15.33
N PHE A 335 -6.39 -14.59 -16.17
CA PHE A 335 -6.89 -14.25 -17.49
C PHE A 335 -8.18 -13.43 -17.35
N MET A 336 -8.14 -12.20 -17.85
CA MET A 336 -9.27 -11.27 -17.81
C MET A 336 -9.85 -11.07 -19.22
N PRO A 337 -11.02 -11.65 -19.56
CA PRO A 337 -11.62 -11.50 -20.89
C PRO A 337 -11.91 -10.05 -21.29
N GLN A 338 -12.11 -9.15 -20.32
CA GLN A 338 -12.30 -7.72 -20.56
C GLN A 338 -11.09 -7.02 -21.22
N GLN A 339 -9.92 -7.66 -21.28
CA GLN A 339 -8.71 -7.10 -21.90
C GLN A 339 -8.64 -7.33 -23.42
N PHE A 340 -9.63 -8.01 -24.00
CA PHE A 340 -9.75 -8.11 -25.46
C PHE A 340 -10.18 -6.78 -26.07
N PHE A 341 -9.69 -6.46 -27.25
CA PHE A 341 -10.13 -5.29 -28.02
C PHE A 341 -9.95 -5.52 -29.53
N LEU A 342 -10.65 -4.72 -30.34
CA LEU A 342 -10.63 -4.81 -31.80
C LEU A 342 -9.89 -3.62 -32.38
N ALA A 343 -8.90 -3.90 -33.22
CA ALA A 343 -8.13 -2.86 -33.89
C ALA A 343 -7.55 -3.34 -35.22
N GLY A 344 -7.27 -2.37 -36.11
CA GLY A 344 -6.56 -2.61 -37.37
C GLY A 344 -5.10 -3.03 -37.17
N GLU A 345 -4.36 -3.27 -38.26
CA GLU A 345 -2.95 -3.66 -38.22
C GLU A 345 -2.08 -2.64 -37.46
N ASN A 346 -2.34 -1.35 -37.71
CA ASN A 346 -1.63 -0.23 -37.08
C ASN A 346 -2.18 0.16 -35.70
N ARG A 347 -3.01 -0.69 -35.08
CA ARG A 347 -3.75 -0.41 -33.83
C ARG A 347 -4.73 0.77 -33.93
N GLU A 348 -5.23 1.07 -35.13
CA GLU A 348 -6.37 1.95 -35.26
C GLU A 348 -7.56 1.30 -34.54
N GLN A 349 -7.99 1.92 -33.43
CA GLN A 349 -8.94 1.31 -32.51
C GLN A 349 -10.36 1.34 -33.08
N ILE A 350 -10.99 0.16 -33.13
CA ILE A 350 -12.38 -0.02 -33.59
C ILE A 350 -13.30 -0.23 -32.40
N SER A 351 -12.84 -1.00 -31.42
CA SER A 351 -13.53 -1.16 -30.13
C SER A 351 -12.49 -1.29 -29.02
N SER A 352 -12.76 -0.66 -27.86
CA SER A 352 -11.81 -0.60 -26.75
C SER A 352 -11.84 -1.79 -25.80
N PHE A 353 -13.00 -2.42 -25.64
CA PHE A 353 -13.21 -3.58 -24.79
C PHE A 353 -14.58 -4.21 -25.12
N PRO A 354 -14.81 -5.49 -24.79
CA PRO A 354 -16.13 -6.09 -24.94
C PRO A 354 -17.13 -5.48 -23.95
N VAL A 355 -18.30 -5.09 -24.44
CA VAL A 355 -19.43 -4.58 -23.62
C VAL A 355 -20.14 -5.72 -22.91
N LYS A 356 -20.13 -6.93 -23.48
CA LYS A 356 -20.70 -8.13 -22.86
C LYS A 356 -19.76 -9.32 -23.00
N ILE A 357 -19.63 -10.07 -21.92
CA ILE A 357 -18.82 -11.29 -21.83
C ILE A 357 -19.72 -12.39 -21.27
N LYS A 358 -19.84 -13.51 -21.98
CA LYS A 358 -20.50 -14.74 -21.49
C LYS A 358 -19.52 -15.89 -21.54
N VAL A 359 -19.52 -16.72 -20.51
CA VAL A 359 -18.68 -17.93 -20.43
C VAL A 359 -19.61 -19.15 -20.48
N ASP A 360 -19.36 -20.08 -21.39
CA ASP A 360 -20.12 -21.33 -21.56
C ASP A 360 -21.65 -21.13 -21.56
N LYS A 361 -22.10 -20.07 -22.24
CA LYS A 361 -23.51 -19.68 -22.38
C LYS A 361 -24.23 -19.31 -21.06
N GLN A 362 -23.50 -19.14 -19.95
CA GLN A 362 -24.04 -18.52 -18.74
C GLN A 362 -24.16 -17.00 -18.90
N SER A 363 -25.28 -16.42 -18.47
CA SER A 363 -25.51 -14.97 -18.54
C SER A 363 -24.62 -14.21 -17.55
N ASP A 364 -23.92 -13.19 -18.05
CA ASP A 364 -23.20 -12.16 -17.28
C ASP A 364 -22.07 -12.68 -16.37
N SER A 365 -21.22 -13.57 -16.89
CA SER A 365 -19.96 -13.91 -16.22
C SER A 365 -18.81 -13.06 -16.76
N GLN A 366 -18.36 -12.08 -15.97
CA GLN A 366 -17.18 -11.26 -16.30
C GLN A 366 -15.84 -11.99 -16.09
N SER A 367 -15.86 -13.22 -15.56
CA SER A 367 -14.67 -14.03 -15.28
C SER A 367 -14.89 -15.49 -15.64
N ILE A 368 -13.81 -16.20 -15.98
CA ILE A 368 -13.83 -17.65 -16.12
C ILE A 368 -13.63 -18.23 -14.73
N ALA A 369 -14.45 -19.24 -14.36
CA ALA A 369 -14.32 -19.89 -13.07
C ALA A 369 -12.90 -20.49 -12.91
N GLU A 370 -12.31 -20.31 -11.73
CA GLU A 370 -10.99 -20.83 -11.42
C GLU A 370 -10.94 -22.36 -11.59
N HIS A 371 -9.75 -22.89 -11.96
CA HIS A 371 -9.48 -24.33 -12.12
C HIS A 371 -10.09 -24.99 -13.37
N ARG A 372 -10.57 -24.21 -14.35
CA ARG A 372 -10.97 -24.74 -15.66
C ARG A 372 -9.77 -24.78 -16.60
N LYS A 373 -9.68 -25.85 -17.40
CA LYS A 373 -8.63 -26.00 -18.43
C LYS A 373 -9.09 -25.56 -19.82
N SER A 374 -10.40 -25.47 -20.02
CA SER A 374 -11.02 -25.00 -21.26
C SER A 374 -12.27 -24.19 -20.97
N ALA A 375 -12.59 -23.22 -21.82
CA ALA A 375 -13.80 -22.40 -21.72
C ALA A 375 -14.18 -21.84 -23.08
N ASN A 376 -15.48 -21.69 -23.33
CA ASN A 376 -15.98 -20.96 -24.50
C ASN A 376 -16.42 -19.56 -24.08
N LEU A 377 -15.88 -18.55 -24.73
CA LEU A 377 -16.25 -17.16 -24.50
C LEU A 377 -17.11 -16.65 -25.65
N HIS A 378 -18.21 -15.99 -25.32
CA HIS A 378 -18.91 -15.10 -26.24
C HIS A 378 -18.63 -13.65 -25.83
N LEU A 379 -17.98 -12.91 -26.71
CA LEU A 379 -17.63 -11.51 -26.53
C LEU A 379 -18.47 -10.65 -27.46
N THR A 380 -19.14 -9.63 -26.92
CA THR A 380 -19.86 -8.62 -27.70
C THR A 380 -19.12 -7.31 -27.60
N PHE A 381 -18.70 -6.77 -28.74
CA PHE A 381 -18.06 -5.47 -28.87
C PHE A 381 -19.05 -4.46 -29.43
N GLU A 382 -19.00 -3.24 -28.93
CA GLU A 382 -19.62 -2.09 -29.58
C GLU A 382 -18.55 -1.39 -30.43
N THR A 383 -18.85 -1.18 -31.70
CA THR A 383 -17.92 -0.67 -32.70
C THR A 383 -18.29 0.75 -33.09
N ASN A 384 -17.29 1.57 -33.39
CA ASN A 384 -17.49 2.92 -33.93
C ASN A 384 -17.84 2.93 -35.44
N ARG A 385 -18.01 1.75 -36.05
CA ARG A 385 -18.34 1.53 -37.46
C ARG A 385 -19.52 0.56 -37.57
N ALA A 386 -20.31 0.71 -38.62
CA ALA A 386 -21.39 -0.21 -38.95
C ALA A 386 -20.83 -1.54 -39.48
N ALA A 387 -21.61 -2.62 -39.33
CA ALA A 387 -21.27 -3.98 -39.73
C ALA A 387 -20.83 -4.08 -41.21
N GLU A 388 -21.51 -3.36 -42.09
CA GLU A 388 -21.20 -3.30 -43.52
C GLU A 388 -19.80 -2.71 -43.80
N ASP A 389 -19.34 -1.79 -42.96
CA ASP A 389 -18.03 -1.15 -43.09
C ASP A 389 -16.93 -1.95 -42.39
N LEU A 390 -17.26 -2.75 -41.38
CA LEU A 390 -16.32 -3.68 -40.74
C LEU A 390 -15.84 -4.75 -41.72
N ILE A 391 -16.71 -5.25 -42.59
CA ILE A 391 -16.38 -6.31 -43.55
C ILE A 391 -15.46 -5.82 -44.68
N LYS A 392 -15.49 -4.51 -44.96
CA LYS A 392 -14.58 -3.89 -45.94
C LYS A 392 -13.15 -3.76 -45.42
N LEU A 393 -12.93 -3.95 -44.12
CA LEU A 393 -11.59 -3.92 -43.53
C LEU A 393 -10.83 -5.17 -43.95
N LYS A 394 -9.63 -4.98 -44.47
CA LYS A 394 -8.74 -6.09 -44.86
C LYS A 394 -7.94 -6.64 -43.68
N ASP A 395 -7.89 -5.90 -42.57
CA ASP A 395 -6.90 -6.06 -41.52
C ASP A 395 -7.51 -5.93 -40.11
N LEU A 396 -8.66 -6.55 -39.87
CA LEU A 396 -9.27 -6.58 -38.53
C LEU A 396 -8.60 -7.64 -37.65
N TYR A 397 -8.05 -7.24 -36.50
CA TYR A 397 -7.44 -8.17 -35.55
C TYR A 397 -8.16 -8.15 -34.20
N LEU A 398 -8.23 -9.34 -33.59
CA LEU A 398 -8.48 -9.48 -32.17
C LEU A 398 -7.16 -9.33 -31.43
N TRP A 399 -7.13 -8.36 -30.52
CA TRP A 399 -5.99 -8.11 -29.65
C TRP A 399 -6.34 -8.47 -28.21
N TYR A 400 -5.36 -8.97 -27.47
CA TYR A 400 -5.41 -9.12 -26.02
C TYR A 400 -4.25 -8.34 -25.42
N LEU A 401 -4.56 -7.32 -24.60
CA LEU A 401 -3.59 -6.35 -24.05
C LEU A 401 -2.73 -5.65 -25.13
N ARG A 402 -1.64 -6.27 -25.59
CA ARG A 402 -0.75 -5.75 -26.64
C ARG A 402 -0.43 -6.78 -27.72
N PHE A 403 -0.96 -8.00 -27.62
CA PHE A 403 -0.68 -9.09 -28.54
C PHE A 403 -1.80 -9.23 -29.55
N ARG A 404 -1.43 -9.42 -30.81
CA ARG A 404 -2.34 -9.90 -31.84
C ARG A 404 -2.60 -11.37 -31.57
N VAL A 405 -3.84 -11.69 -31.27
CA VAL A 405 -4.24 -13.06 -30.93
C VAL A 405 -4.76 -13.76 -32.18
N ALA A 406 -5.60 -13.07 -32.96
CA ALA A 406 -6.16 -13.61 -34.19
C ALA A 406 -6.34 -12.52 -35.24
N LEU A 407 -6.10 -12.87 -36.50
CA LEU A 407 -6.62 -12.14 -37.65
C LEU A 407 -8.07 -12.59 -37.84
N LEU A 408 -9.00 -11.64 -37.88
CA LEU A 408 -10.41 -11.93 -38.09
C LEU A 408 -10.67 -11.87 -39.59
N ASN A 409 -10.96 -13.03 -40.20
CA ASN A 409 -11.26 -13.09 -41.62
C ASN A 409 -12.62 -12.42 -41.87
N THR A 410 -12.59 -11.20 -42.40
CA THR A 410 -13.80 -10.40 -42.58
C THR A 410 -14.77 -10.98 -43.60
N GLN A 411 -14.33 -11.91 -44.45
CA GLN A 411 -15.16 -12.63 -45.41
C GLN A 411 -15.98 -13.77 -44.79
N GLU A 412 -15.62 -14.22 -43.58
CA GLU A 412 -16.29 -15.29 -42.84
C GLU A 412 -17.27 -14.72 -41.77
N ILE A 413 -17.54 -13.41 -41.80
CA ILE A 413 -18.45 -12.76 -40.86
C ILE A 413 -19.90 -12.92 -41.36
N ASP A 414 -20.76 -13.53 -40.54
CA ASP A 414 -22.20 -13.58 -40.80
C ASP A 414 -22.86 -12.22 -40.46
N ILE A 415 -23.58 -11.64 -41.43
CA ILE A 415 -24.32 -10.38 -41.24
C ILE A 415 -25.78 -10.68 -40.96
N TYR A 416 -26.25 -10.24 -39.80
CA TYR A 416 -27.68 -10.25 -39.50
C TYR A 416 -28.30 -8.86 -39.68
N PRO A 417 -29.35 -8.73 -40.52
CA PRO A 417 -30.07 -7.47 -40.63
C PRO A 417 -30.63 -7.10 -39.26
N GLN A 418 -30.56 -5.80 -38.91
CA GLN A 418 -31.15 -5.33 -37.67
C GLN A 418 -32.65 -5.71 -37.65
N PRO A 419 -33.16 -6.25 -36.54
CA PRO A 419 -34.60 -6.37 -36.39
C PRO A 419 -35.17 -4.96 -36.51
N ILE A 420 -36.07 -4.76 -37.48
CA ILE A 420 -36.78 -3.50 -37.67
C ILE A 420 -37.50 -3.24 -36.35
N GLU A 421 -37.01 -2.29 -35.56
CA GLU A 421 -37.74 -1.78 -34.41
C GLU A 421 -39.02 -1.15 -34.97
N THR A 422 -40.12 -1.90 -34.92
CA THR A 422 -41.45 -1.33 -35.13
C THR A 422 -41.65 -0.29 -34.03
N PRO A 423 -41.81 1.00 -34.36
CA PRO A 423 -42.10 2.01 -33.36
C PRO A 423 -43.39 1.63 -32.64
N GLY A 424 -43.30 1.47 -31.31
CA GLY A 424 -44.43 1.25 -30.41
C GLY A 424 -45.06 2.54 -29.94
#